data_AF-A0A2N2YQK0-F1
#
_entry.id   AF-A0A2N2YQK0-F1
#
_cell.length_a   1.000
_cell.length_b   1.000
_cell.length_c   1.000
_cell.angle_alpha   90.00
_cell.angle_beta   90.00
_cell.angle_gamma   90.00
#
_symmetry.space_group_name_H-M   'P 1'
#
loop_
_entity.id
_entity.type
_entity.pdbx_description
1 polymer ?
#
loop_
_entity_poly.entity_id
_entity_poly.type
_entity_poly.pdbx_seq_one_letter_code
_entity_poly.pdbx_strand_id
1 'polypeptide(L)'
;MKLNNTEIFKLFNDKGIFHLYHSNTVRTARTFIEQGGLLSRGAVESMGLEQTLQSSDGIDKIFNVWNDIFLDTVDLHAYFNRQNLYGPILFKLSTRFLNENEFNIWITKSNPIHWNQNMADEEKYFSSVQELSDNWDNYQRQKKMITIKNNSSPILMEYVEEIIIDDPGVMNPQTGLIFFNQAIKDLRESLKSNPPLRNRFRLRTCNGGCYCRDNYLRQLIIPELNRLFL
;
A
#
# COMPACT_ATOMS: atom_id res chain seq x y z
N MET A 1 18.58 6.82 -5.20
CA MET A 1 18.93 6.86 -6.63
C MET A 1 17.90 6.12 -7.45
N LYS A 2 17.72 6.48 -8.74
CA LYS A 2 16.91 5.68 -9.67
C LYS A 2 17.62 4.36 -9.92
N LEU A 3 16.96 3.26 -9.62
CA LEU A 3 17.44 1.91 -9.92
C LEU A 3 17.01 1.49 -11.33
N ASN A 4 17.71 0.53 -11.92
CA ASN A 4 17.34 -0.02 -13.23
C ASN A 4 16.13 -0.96 -13.10
N ASN A 5 14.98 -0.57 -13.65
CA ASN A 5 13.73 -1.31 -13.48
C ASN A 5 13.81 -2.76 -14.02
N THR A 6 14.51 -2.97 -15.14
CA THR A 6 14.69 -4.32 -15.72
C THR A 6 15.55 -5.21 -14.83
N GLU A 7 16.59 -4.67 -14.20
CA GLU A 7 17.42 -5.41 -13.25
C GLU A 7 16.66 -5.72 -11.96
N ILE A 8 15.84 -4.77 -11.47
CA ILE A 8 14.93 -5.03 -10.32
C ILE A 8 13.96 -6.15 -10.66
N PHE A 9 13.34 -6.12 -11.85
CA PHE A 9 12.42 -7.15 -12.30
C PHE A 9 13.07 -8.54 -12.30
N LYS A 10 14.31 -8.65 -12.82
CA LYS A 10 15.09 -9.89 -12.79
C LYS A 10 15.38 -10.35 -11.36
N LEU A 11 15.90 -9.45 -10.52
CA LEU A 11 16.19 -9.76 -9.12
C LEU A 11 14.94 -10.25 -8.37
N PHE A 12 13.80 -9.60 -8.60
CA PHE A 12 12.53 -10.00 -7.99
C PHE A 12 12.07 -11.37 -8.46
N ASN A 13 12.18 -11.67 -9.76
CA ASN A 13 11.90 -13.02 -10.26
C ASN A 13 12.81 -14.08 -9.63
N ASP A 14 14.12 -13.81 -9.53
CA ASP A 14 15.10 -14.71 -8.91
C ASP A 14 14.79 -14.96 -7.42
N LYS A 15 14.21 -13.97 -6.74
CA LYS A 15 13.76 -14.05 -5.34
C LYS A 15 12.32 -14.56 -5.19
N GLY A 16 11.63 -14.92 -6.27
CA GLY A 16 10.24 -15.39 -6.24
C GLY A 16 9.20 -14.32 -5.89
N ILE A 17 9.53 -13.04 -6.12
CA ILE A 17 8.65 -11.88 -5.90
C ILE A 17 7.97 -11.52 -7.21
N PHE A 18 6.77 -12.05 -7.40
CA PHE A 18 5.95 -11.79 -8.59
C PHE A 18 4.91 -10.67 -8.38
N HIS A 19 4.72 -10.25 -7.13
CA HIS A 19 3.73 -9.24 -6.78
C HIS A 19 4.29 -8.25 -5.76
N LEU A 20 3.82 -7.01 -5.89
CA LEU A 20 3.96 -5.97 -4.88
C LEU A 20 2.59 -5.63 -4.30
N TYR A 21 2.60 -5.01 -3.12
CA TYR A 21 1.42 -4.88 -2.28
C TYR A 21 1.27 -3.43 -1.80
N HIS A 22 0.05 -2.91 -1.82
CA HIS A 22 -0.25 -1.57 -1.36
C HIS A 22 -1.56 -1.57 -0.57
N SER A 23 -1.48 -1.33 0.74
CA SER A 23 -2.65 -1.36 1.64
C SER A 23 -3.12 0.04 1.99
N ASN A 24 -4.44 0.23 2.05
CA ASN A 24 -5.08 1.51 2.37
C ASN A 24 -6.39 1.31 3.16
N THR A 25 -6.86 2.43 3.69
CA THR A 25 -8.24 2.58 4.18
C THR A 25 -9.23 2.48 3.03
N VAL A 26 -10.50 2.21 3.36
CA VAL A 26 -11.59 2.17 2.38
C VAL A 26 -11.70 3.49 1.62
N ARG A 27 -11.70 4.62 2.33
CA ARG A 27 -11.78 5.96 1.72
C ARG A 27 -10.70 6.20 0.68
N THR A 28 -9.43 5.99 1.02
CA THR A 28 -8.33 6.19 0.06
C THR A 28 -8.39 5.20 -1.09
N ALA A 29 -8.74 3.94 -0.83
CA ALA A 29 -8.88 2.94 -1.89
C ALA A 29 -9.98 3.29 -2.91
N ARG A 30 -11.09 3.88 -2.47
CA ARG A 30 -12.16 4.37 -3.35
C ARG A 30 -11.65 5.42 -4.31
N THR A 31 -10.90 6.39 -3.81
CA THR A 31 -10.28 7.43 -4.64
C THR A 31 -9.40 6.82 -5.71
N PHE A 32 -8.57 5.83 -5.38
CA PHE A 32 -7.73 5.16 -6.38
C PHE A 32 -8.55 4.43 -7.44
N ILE A 33 -9.62 3.75 -7.04
CA ILE A 33 -10.53 3.07 -7.98
C ILE A 33 -11.22 4.08 -8.89
N GLU A 34 -11.73 5.18 -8.35
CA GLU A 34 -12.44 6.24 -9.07
C GLU A 34 -11.53 6.98 -10.06
N GLN A 35 -10.28 7.21 -9.69
CA GLN A 35 -9.28 7.84 -10.56
C GLN A 35 -8.57 6.85 -11.49
N GLY A 36 -8.84 5.55 -11.34
CA GLY A 36 -8.24 4.50 -12.16
C GLY A 36 -6.74 4.32 -11.99
N GLY A 37 -6.22 4.53 -10.78
CA GLY A 37 -4.79 4.36 -10.47
C GLY A 37 -4.46 4.65 -9.01
N LEU A 38 -3.34 4.09 -8.56
CA LEU A 38 -2.69 4.55 -7.34
C LEU A 38 -2.23 5.99 -7.54
N LEU A 39 -2.40 6.80 -6.50
CA LEU A 39 -1.97 8.20 -6.47
C LEU A 39 -1.09 8.42 -5.23
N SER A 40 -0.06 9.23 -5.38
CA SER A 40 0.66 9.73 -4.20
C SER A 40 -0.25 10.62 -3.34
N ARG A 41 0.09 10.77 -2.05
CA ARG A 41 -0.69 11.61 -1.13
C ARG A 41 -0.74 13.07 -1.60
N GLY A 42 0.36 13.57 -2.17
CA GLY A 42 0.41 14.90 -2.76
C GLY A 42 -0.38 15.05 -4.05
N ALA A 43 -0.45 14.01 -4.89
CA ALA A 43 -1.33 14.02 -6.05
C ALA A 43 -2.81 14.12 -5.62
N VAL A 44 -3.23 13.31 -4.64
CA VAL A 44 -4.59 13.38 -4.08
C VAL A 44 -4.91 14.77 -3.53
N GLU A 45 -3.99 15.37 -2.75
CA GLU A 45 -4.14 16.74 -2.22
C GLU A 45 -4.27 17.78 -3.35
N SER A 46 -3.39 17.73 -4.34
CA SER A 46 -3.35 18.70 -5.45
C SER A 46 -4.59 18.64 -6.35
N MET A 47 -5.23 17.48 -6.45
CA MET A 47 -6.44 17.26 -7.23
C MET A 47 -7.72 17.56 -6.44
N GLY A 48 -7.62 17.94 -5.15
CA GLY A 48 -8.79 18.17 -4.30
C GLY A 48 -9.58 16.90 -4.00
N LEU A 49 -8.92 15.74 -4.02
CA LEU A 49 -9.55 14.43 -3.82
C LEU A 49 -9.51 14.02 -2.35
N GLU A 50 -10.34 13.02 -2.00
CA GLU A 50 -10.40 12.50 -0.63
C GLU A 50 -9.28 11.49 -0.35
N GLN A 51 -8.76 11.51 0.89
CA GLN A 51 -7.94 10.43 1.44
C GLN A 51 -8.03 10.45 2.96
N THR A 52 -7.75 9.32 3.60
CA THR A 52 -7.59 9.29 5.05
C THR A 52 -6.26 9.92 5.46
N LEU A 53 -6.29 10.78 6.46
CA LEU A 53 -5.09 11.36 7.08
C LEU A 53 -4.22 10.25 7.70
N GLN A 54 -2.91 10.39 7.58
CA GLN A 54 -1.94 9.47 8.20
C GLN A 54 -1.05 10.24 9.17
N SER A 55 -0.60 9.55 10.22
CA SER A 55 0.30 10.15 11.21
C SER A 55 1.66 10.56 10.62
N SER A 56 2.04 9.99 9.46
CA SER A 56 3.27 10.33 8.76
C SER A 56 3.17 11.56 7.86
N ASP A 57 1.98 12.15 7.64
CA ASP A 57 1.80 13.19 6.61
C ASP A 57 2.78 14.37 6.74
N GLY A 58 3.02 14.82 7.97
CA GLY A 58 3.96 15.91 8.22
C GLY A 58 5.42 15.53 7.93
N ILE A 59 5.84 14.33 8.32
CA ILE A 59 7.22 13.86 8.11
C ILE A 59 7.47 13.48 6.65
N ASP A 60 6.45 13.01 5.93
CA ASP A 60 6.55 12.67 4.50
C ASP A 60 6.81 13.93 3.65
N LYS A 61 6.24 15.08 4.05
CA LYS A 61 6.56 16.39 3.47
C LYS A 61 8.00 16.83 3.79
N ILE A 62 8.45 16.65 5.02
CA ILE A 62 9.82 17.00 5.45
C ILE A 62 10.87 16.17 4.69
N PHE A 63 10.61 14.87 4.48
CA PHE A 63 11.56 13.97 3.81
C PHE A 63 11.37 13.89 2.30
N ASN A 64 10.53 14.76 1.71
CA ASN A 64 10.28 14.84 0.27
C ASN A 64 9.85 13.49 -0.33
N VAL A 65 8.93 12.81 0.36
CA VAL A 65 8.28 11.58 -0.10
C VAL A 65 6.75 11.72 -0.21
N TRP A 66 6.22 12.93 0.02
CA TRP A 66 4.79 13.24 -0.10
C TRP A 66 4.19 12.90 -1.48
N ASN A 67 5.00 13.04 -2.53
CA ASN A 67 4.62 12.73 -3.90
C ASN A 67 5.06 11.33 -4.35
N ASP A 68 5.43 10.45 -3.42
CA ASP A 68 5.83 9.09 -3.77
C ASP A 68 4.69 8.09 -3.57
N ILE A 69 4.74 6.98 -4.31
CA ILE A 69 3.92 5.79 -4.06
C ILE A 69 4.81 4.69 -3.48
N PHE A 70 4.39 4.09 -2.38
CA PHE A 70 5.13 3.02 -1.69
C PHE A 70 4.45 1.67 -1.90
N LEU A 71 5.23 0.66 -2.29
CA LEU A 71 4.78 -0.72 -2.46
C LEU A 71 5.65 -1.67 -1.63
N ASP A 72 5.03 -2.66 -1.00
CA ASP A 72 5.71 -3.69 -0.23
C ASP A 72 6.00 -4.91 -1.10
N THR A 73 7.12 -5.61 -0.83
CA THR A 73 7.44 -6.90 -1.49
C THR A 73 6.63 -8.08 -0.94
N VAL A 74 5.79 -7.85 0.06
CA VAL A 74 4.99 -8.89 0.72
C VAL A 74 3.69 -8.29 1.24
N ASP A 75 2.63 -9.09 1.26
CA ASP A 75 1.42 -8.75 2.00
C ASP A 75 1.75 -8.68 3.50
N LEU A 76 1.84 -7.46 4.05
CA LEU A 76 2.18 -7.24 5.45
C LEU A 76 1.14 -7.86 6.41
N HIS A 77 -0.13 -7.95 6.01
CA HIS A 77 -1.15 -8.62 6.84
C HIS A 77 -0.78 -10.09 7.01
N ALA A 78 -0.56 -10.79 5.90
CA ALA A 78 -0.19 -12.20 5.90
C ALA A 78 1.18 -12.43 6.57
N TYR A 79 2.15 -11.55 6.31
CA TYR A 79 3.51 -11.65 6.85
C TYR A 79 3.55 -11.54 8.38
N PHE A 80 2.76 -10.63 8.97
CA PHE A 80 2.72 -10.43 10.42
C PHE A 80 1.57 -11.19 11.11
N ASN A 81 0.76 -11.96 10.37
CA ASN A 81 -0.43 -12.65 10.88
C ASN A 81 -1.35 -11.72 11.69
N ARG A 82 -1.58 -10.50 11.22
CA ARG A 82 -2.45 -9.49 11.86
C ARG A 82 -2.93 -8.48 10.84
N GLN A 83 -3.93 -7.67 11.19
CA GLN A 83 -4.45 -6.62 10.32
C GLN A 83 -3.36 -5.64 9.87
N ASN A 84 -3.47 -5.14 8.64
CA ASN A 84 -2.60 -4.08 8.17
C ASN A 84 -2.99 -2.74 8.82
N LEU A 85 -2.01 -2.02 9.36
CA LEU A 85 -2.22 -0.73 10.03
C LEU A 85 -2.60 0.39 9.05
N TYR A 86 -2.22 0.25 7.78
CA TYR A 86 -2.57 1.19 6.71
C TYR A 86 -4.04 1.05 6.28
N GLY A 87 -4.61 -0.15 6.42
CA GLY A 87 -6.04 -0.39 6.33
C GLY A 87 -6.44 -1.73 5.73
N PRO A 88 -7.76 -1.99 5.64
CA PRO A 88 -8.32 -3.29 5.32
C PRO A 88 -8.34 -3.63 3.83
N ILE A 89 -7.96 -2.68 2.96
CA ILE A 89 -7.97 -2.87 1.49
C ILE A 89 -6.54 -3.03 1.01
N LEU A 90 -6.24 -4.16 0.39
CA LEU A 90 -4.93 -4.47 -0.18
C LEU A 90 -5.02 -4.61 -1.70
N PHE A 91 -4.29 -3.76 -2.42
CA PHE A 91 -4.01 -3.95 -3.83
C PHE A 91 -2.82 -4.89 -3.98
N LYS A 92 -2.99 -5.98 -4.73
CA LYS A 92 -1.93 -6.91 -5.13
C LYS A 92 -1.62 -6.68 -6.60
N LEU A 93 -0.42 -6.19 -6.89
CA LEU A 93 0.01 -5.73 -8.20
C LEU A 93 1.07 -6.66 -8.78
N SER A 94 0.95 -6.99 -10.06
CA SER A 94 1.97 -7.74 -10.81
C SER A 94 3.27 -6.95 -10.87
N THR A 95 4.44 -7.57 -10.67
CA THR A 95 5.75 -6.88 -10.86
C THR A 95 6.06 -6.54 -12.32
N ARG A 96 5.20 -6.96 -13.26
CA ARG A 96 5.41 -6.75 -14.71
C ARG A 96 5.56 -5.28 -15.11
N PHE A 97 4.99 -4.33 -14.36
CA PHE A 97 5.18 -2.90 -14.61
C PHE A 97 6.65 -2.46 -14.54
N LEU A 98 7.51 -3.23 -13.85
CA LEU A 98 8.96 -2.96 -13.82
C LEU A 98 9.66 -3.18 -15.17
N ASN A 99 8.98 -3.79 -16.15
CA ASN A 99 9.49 -3.81 -17.54
C ASN A 99 9.28 -2.46 -18.25
N GLU A 100 8.51 -1.54 -17.67
CA GLU A 100 8.33 -0.19 -18.19
C GLU A 100 9.41 0.74 -17.62
N ASN A 101 10.12 1.45 -18.49
CA ASN A 101 11.24 2.32 -18.10
C ASN A 101 10.80 3.71 -17.62
N GLU A 102 9.50 4.02 -17.67
CA GLU A 102 8.95 5.33 -17.32
C GLU A 102 8.94 5.59 -15.80
N PHE A 103 8.83 4.54 -14.98
CA PHE A 103 8.79 4.72 -13.54
C PHE A 103 10.18 5.00 -12.96
N ASN A 104 10.26 6.02 -12.10
CA ASN A 104 11.45 6.35 -11.33
C ASN A 104 11.46 5.54 -10.03
N ILE A 105 12.01 4.32 -10.09
CA ILE A 105 12.01 3.37 -8.97
C ILE A 105 13.20 3.59 -8.04
N TRP A 106 12.91 3.76 -6.76
CA TRP A 106 13.86 3.82 -5.65
C TRP A 106 13.47 2.73 -4.64
N ILE A 107 14.42 2.20 -3.86
CA ILE A 107 14.12 1.19 -2.84
C ILE A 107 14.75 1.62 -1.52
N THR A 108 13.94 1.66 -0.46
CA THR A 108 14.38 2.14 0.86
C THR A 108 15.22 1.09 1.60
N LYS A 109 16.19 1.54 2.40
CA LYS A 109 16.89 0.72 3.41
C LYS A 109 16.11 0.65 4.72
N SER A 110 15.32 1.68 5.03
CA SER A 110 14.44 1.76 6.19
C SER A 110 13.18 2.56 5.88
N ASN A 111 12.12 2.38 6.66
CA ASN A 111 10.90 3.18 6.54
C ASN A 111 11.20 4.68 6.82
N PRO A 112 10.64 5.63 6.03
CA PRO A 112 10.82 7.07 6.23
C PRO A 112 10.54 7.58 7.65
N ILE A 113 9.66 6.91 8.40
CA ILE A 113 9.41 7.26 9.81
C ILE A 113 10.64 7.15 10.73
N HIS A 114 11.69 6.45 10.29
CA HIS A 114 12.94 6.29 11.02
C HIS A 114 14.06 7.19 10.50
N TRP A 115 13.79 8.02 9.47
CA TRP A 115 14.79 8.93 8.95
C TRP A 115 14.95 10.16 9.85
N ASN A 116 16.09 10.82 9.68
CA ASN A 116 16.31 12.15 10.24
C ASN A 116 16.84 13.07 9.13
N GLN A 117 16.80 14.38 9.37
CA GLN A 117 17.13 15.39 8.36
C GLN A 117 18.61 15.40 7.94
N ASN A 118 19.50 14.79 8.74
CA ASN A 118 20.93 14.73 8.45
C ASN A 118 21.31 13.49 7.63
N MET A 119 20.39 12.53 7.44
CA MET A 119 20.67 11.35 6.64
C MET A 119 20.82 11.72 5.16
N ALA A 120 21.89 11.24 4.54
CA ALA A 120 22.09 11.28 3.11
C ALA A 120 21.15 10.29 2.39
N ASP A 121 20.95 10.47 1.08
CA ASP A 121 20.08 9.59 0.31
C ASP A 121 20.63 8.17 0.20
N GLU A 122 21.96 8.01 0.23
CA GLU A 122 22.66 6.72 0.25
C GLU A 122 22.41 5.95 1.56
N GLU A 123 22.07 6.64 2.64
CA GLU A 123 21.69 6.00 3.92
C GLU A 123 20.21 5.57 3.89
N LYS A 124 19.36 6.33 3.19
CA LYS A 124 17.91 6.11 3.09
C LYS A 124 17.55 5.05 2.05
N TYR A 125 18.29 4.99 0.94
CA TYR A 125 17.96 4.20 -0.23
C TYR A 125 19.14 3.34 -0.69
N PHE A 126 18.82 2.26 -1.43
CA PHE A 126 19.82 1.56 -2.21
C PHE A 126 20.24 2.39 -3.43
N SER A 127 21.53 2.35 -3.72
CA SER A 127 22.20 3.12 -4.77
C SER A 127 22.25 2.37 -6.10
N SER A 128 22.23 1.04 -6.06
CA SER A 128 22.22 0.17 -7.23
C SER A 128 21.46 -1.14 -6.97
N VAL A 129 21.08 -1.85 -8.05
CA VAL A 129 20.47 -3.18 -7.93
C VAL A 129 21.47 -4.20 -7.39
N GLN A 130 22.76 -4.04 -7.73
CA GLN A 130 23.84 -4.86 -7.17
C GLN A 130 23.91 -4.70 -5.64
N GLU A 131 23.91 -3.46 -5.13
CA GLU A 131 23.92 -3.20 -3.69
C GLU A 131 22.70 -3.82 -2.99
N LEU A 132 21.52 -3.68 -3.58
CA LEU A 132 20.29 -4.29 -3.09
C LEU A 132 20.38 -5.83 -3.05
N SER A 133 20.94 -6.43 -4.10
CA SER A 133 21.13 -7.88 -4.20
C SER A 133 22.09 -8.39 -3.12
N ASP A 134 23.26 -7.74 -2.99
CA ASP A 134 24.31 -8.12 -2.04
C ASP A 134 23.86 -7.98 -0.59
N ASN A 135 22.95 -7.04 -0.33
CA ASN A 135 22.43 -6.76 1.01
C ASN A 135 21.00 -7.25 1.23
N TRP A 136 20.49 -8.11 0.35
CA TRP A 136 19.07 -8.50 0.38
C TRP A 136 18.63 -9.02 1.75
N ASP A 137 19.44 -9.88 2.36
CA ASP A 137 19.16 -10.52 3.64
C ASP A 137 19.64 -9.72 4.86
N ASN A 138 20.40 -8.63 4.63
CA ASN A 138 20.89 -7.73 5.69
C ASN A 138 19.83 -6.74 6.17
N TYR A 139 18.76 -6.55 5.39
CA TYR A 139 17.66 -5.64 5.71
C TYR A 139 16.34 -6.41 5.85
N GLN A 140 15.54 -6.05 6.85
CA GLN A 140 14.22 -6.68 7.03
C GLN A 140 13.30 -6.40 5.83
N ARG A 141 12.51 -7.40 5.42
CA ARG A 141 11.72 -7.34 4.17
C ARG A 141 10.75 -6.15 4.10
N GLN A 142 10.04 -5.87 5.20
CA GLN A 142 9.09 -4.76 5.33
C GLN A 142 9.74 -3.36 5.32
N LYS A 143 11.07 -3.29 5.47
CA LYS A 143 11.81 -2.01 5.43
C LYS A 143 12.22 -1.64 4.01
N LYS A 144 12.25 -2.63 3.10
CA LYS A 144 12.61 -2.49 1.69
C LYS A 144 11.37 -2.18 0.86
N MET A 145 10.85 -0.96 1.01
CA MET A 145 9.70 -0.49 0.24
C MET A 145 10.17 -0.04 -1.14
N ILE A 146 9.37 -0.37 -2.15
CA ILE A 146 9.55 0.05 -3.53
C ILE A 146 8.84 1.38 -3.67
N THR A 147 9.58 2.39 -4.07
CA THR A 147 9.11 3.77 -4.13
C THR A 147 9.09 4.22 -5.58
N ILE A 148 7.91 4.61 -6.07
CA ILE A 148 7.76 5.31 -7.35
C ILE A 148 7.81 6.80 -7.05
N LYS A 149 8.94 7.42 -7.41
CA LYS A 149 9.21 8.83 -7.04
C LYS A 149 8.36 9.81 -7.84
N ASN A 150 7.93 10.88 -7.17
CA ASN A 150 7.33 12.07 -7.79
C ASN A 150 6.14 11.76 -8.73
N ASN A 151 5.24 10.90 -8.29
CA ASN A 151 4.01 10.59 -8.98
C ASN A 151 2.96 11.70 -8.77
N SER A 152 2.40 12.20 -9.88
CA SER A 152 1.35 13.22 -9.89
C SER A 152 0.11 12.80 -10.69
N SER A 153 0.04 11.54 -11.14
CA SER A 153 -1.05 11.02 -11.98
C SER A 153 -1.40 9.59 -11.56
N PRO A 154 -2.65 9.12 -11.81
CA PRO A 154 -3.03 7.76 -11.47
C PRO A 154 -2.17 6.76 -12.27
N ILE A 155 -1.61 5.75 -11.59
CA ILE A 155 -0.78 4.71 -12.22
C ILE A 155 -1.12 3.30 -11.70
N LEU A 156 -0.63 2.27 -12.40
CA LEU A 156 -0.59 0.87 -11.98
C LEU A 156 -1.93 0.12 -11.88
N MET A 157 -3.06 0.71 -12.24
CA MET A 157 -4.35 0.04 -12.09
C MET A 157 -4.49 -1.18 -13.01
N GLU A 158 -3.93 -1.08 -14.22
CA GLU A 158 -3.84 -2.17 -15.18
C GLU A 158 -3.04 -3.37 -14.62
N TYR A 159 -2.12 -3.12 -13.68
CA TYR A 159 -1.28 -4.13 -13.03
C TYR A 159 -1.88 -4.73 -11.76
N VAL A 160 -3.00 -4.21 -11.25
CA VAL A 160 -3.70 -4.79 -10.09
C VAL A 160 -4.30 -6.13 -10.48
N GLU A 161 -3.84 -7.24 -9.92
CA GLU A 161 -4.41 -8.57 -10.19
C GLU A 161 -5.56 -8.89 -9.23
N GLU A 162 -5.44 -8.46 -7.97
CA GLU A 162 -6.44 -8.68 -6.93
C GLU A 162 -6.58 -7.46 -6.01
N ILE A 163 -7.79 -7.23 -5.53
CA ILE A 163 -8.09 -6.31 -4.42
C ILE A 163 -8.62 -7.17 -3.27
N ILE A 164 -7.81 -7.34 -2.24
CA ILE A 164 -8.11 -8.18 -1.08
C ILE A 164 -8.71 -7.30 0.02
N ILE A 165 -9.83 -7.75 0.60
CA ILE A 165 -10.58 -7.02 1.62
C ILE A 165 -10.62 -7.82 2.92
N ASP A 166 -10.28 -7.18 4.03
CA ASP A 166 -10.48 -7.74 5.36
C ASP A 166 -11.95 -7.70 5.76
N ASP A 167 -12.50 -8.84 6.22
CA ASP A 167 -13.79 -8.89 6.91
C ASP A 167 -13.56 -9.30 8.38
N PRO A 168 -13.47 -8.32 9.30
CA PRO A 168 -13.26 -8.63 10.70
C PRO A 168 -14.56 -8.94 11.46
N GLY A 169 -15.73 -8.84 10.84
CA GLY A 169 -17.01 -9.05 11.52
C GLY A 169 -17.29 -8.05 12.64
N VAL A 170 -16.78 -6.82 12.53
CA VAL A 170 -16.97 -5.76 13.54
C VAL A 170 -18.19 -4.89 13.23
N MET A 171 -18.87 -4.46 14.29
CA MET A 171 -20.07 -3.62 14.23
C MET A 171 -19.92 -2.44 15.21
N ASN A 172 -20.40 -1.27 14.81
CA ASN A 172 -20.58 -0.14 15.71
C ASN A 172 -21.78 -0.42 16.64
N PRO A 173 -21.58 -0.56 17.97
CA PRO A 173 -22.65 -0.95 18.88
C PRO A 173 -23.68 0.16 19.10
N GLN A 174 -23.35 1.42 18.83
CA GLN A 174 -24.28 2.54 18.97
C GLN A 174 -25.23 2.69 17.77
N THR A 175 -24.75 2.38 16.56
CA THR A 175 -25.51 2.59 15.31
C THR A 175 -25.99 1.29 14.67
N GLY A 176 -25.47 0.14 15.07
CA GLY A 176 -25.70 -1.14 14.40
C GLY A 176 -24.98 -1.26 13.05
N LEU A 177 -24.11 -0.31 12.68
CA LEU A 177 -23.39 -0.32 11.42
C LEU A 177 -22.36 -1.45 11.38
N ILE A 178 -22.49 -2.37 10.43
CA ILE A 178 -21.48 -3.40 10.15
C ILE A 178 -20.44 -2.81 9.20
N PHE A 179 -19.21 -2.64 9.69
CA PHE A 179 -18.15 -1.92 8.96
C PHE A 179 -17.79 -2.57 7.63
N PHE A 180 -17.70 -3.90 7.58
CA PHE A 180 -17.43 -4.63 6.35
C PHE A 180 -18.52 -4.41 5.29
N ASN A 181 -19.79 -4.44 5.67
CA ASN A 181 -20.90 -4.22 4.74
C ASN A 181 -20.87 -2.81 4.14
N GLN A 182 -20.54 -1.82 4.97
CA GLN A 182 -20.41 -0.43 4.52
C GLN A 182 -19.22 -0.27 3.57
N ALA A 183 -18.06 -0.83 3.91
CA ALA A 183 -16.88 -0.83 3.06
C ALA A 183 -17.15 -1.45 1.68
N ILE A 184 -17.83 -2.60 1.62
CA ILE A 184 -18.20 -3.25 0.37
C ILE A 184 -19.18 -2.40 -0.43
N LYS A 185 -20.15 -1.76 0.21
CA LYS A 185 -21.09 -0.84 -0.44
C LYS A 185 -20.33 0.31 -1.11
N ASP A 186 -19.43 0.95 -0.39
CA ASP A 186 -18.72 2.13 -0.88
C ASP A 186 -17.72 1.78 -1.99
N LEU A 187 -17.01 0.65 -1.87
CA LEU A 187 -16.14 0.15 -2.94
C LEU A 187 -16.95 -0.21 -4.20
N ARG A 188 -18.12 -0.84 -4.05
CA ARG A 188 -19.00 -1.17 -5.19
C ARG A 188 -19.49 0.08 -5.92
N GLU A 189 -19.71 1.17 -5.20
CA GLU A 189 -20.08 2.45 -5.82
C GLU A 189 -18.94 3.01 -6.66
N SER A 190 -17.73 3.03 -6.13
CA SER A 190 -16.53 3.49 -6.85
C SER A 190 -16.24 2.70 -8.14
N LEU A 191 -16.63 1.41 -8.19
CA LEU A 191 -16.47 0.58 -9.39
C LEU A 191 -17.32 0.99 -10.59
N LYS A 192 -18.34 1.85 -10.41
CA LYS A 192 -19.09 2.41 -11.54
C LYS A 192 -18.17 3.19 -12.49
N SER A 193 -17.11 3.79 -11.95
CA SER A 193 -16.09 4.53 -12.70
C SER A 193 -15.00 3.64 -13.29
N ASN A 194 -14.81 2.41 -12.78
CA ASN A 194 -13.79 1.48 -13.25
C ASN A 194 -14.28 0.01 -13.31
N PRO A 195 -15.14 -0.32 -14.29
CA PRO A 195 -15.75 -1.65 -14.40
C PRO A 195 -14.77 -2.85 -14.46
N PRO A 196 -13.58 -2.75 -15.09
CA PRO A 196 -12.63 -3.87 -15.17
C PRO A 196 -12.19 -4.46 -13.83
N LEU A 197 -12.23 -3.69 -12.73
CA LEU A 197 -11.81 -4.15 -11.40
C LEU A 197 -12.85 -5.03 -10.71
N ARG A 198 -14.10 -5.07 -11.18
CA ARG A 198 -15.22 -5.74 -10.50
C ARG A 198 -14.96 -7.20 -10.16
N ASN A 199 -14.23 -7.92 -11.02
CA ASN A 199 -13.94 -9.34 -10.83
C ASN A 199 -12.63 -9.62 -10.06
N ARG A 200 -11.92 -8.57 -9.63
CA ARG A 200 -10.63 -8.66 -8.94
C ARG A 200 -10.75 -8.66 -7.41
N PHE A 201 -11.94 -8.44 -6.87
CA PHE A 201 -12.18 -8.44 -5.43
C PHE A 201 -12.13 -9.84 -4.82
N ARG A 202 -11.42 -9.98 -3.71
CA ARG A 202 -11.33 -11.21 -2.92
C ARG A 202 -11.49 -10.89 -1.44
N LEU A 203 -12.22 -11.73 -0.73
CA LEU A 203 -12.23 -11.67 0.73
C LEU A 203 -10.97 -12.31 1.26
N ARG A 204 -10.34 -11.65 2.23
CA ARG A 204 -9.19 -12.22 2.91
C ARG A 204 -9.60 -13.50 3.62
N THR A 205 -8.86 -14.57 3.35
CA THR A 205 -8.93 -15.79 4.13
C THR A 205 -7.70 -15.83 5.04
N CYS A 206 -7.93 -15.73 6.34
CA CYS A 206 -6.87 -15.81 7.32
C CYS A 206 -6.56 -17.26 7.69
N ASN A 207 -5.29 -17.57 7.87
CA ASN A 207 -4.85 -18.87 8.41
C ASN A 207 -5.20 -18.99 9.90
N GLY A 208 -5.21 -20.23 10.40
CA GLY A 208 -5.35 -20.50 11.84
C GLY A 208 -4.13 -19.94 12.58
N GLY A 209 -4.26 -18.76 13.17
CA GLY A 209 -3.16 -18.05 13.83
C GLY A 209 -3.12 -16.55 13.53
N CYS A 210 -3.91 -16.06 12.56
CA CYS A 210 -4.02 -14.62 12.33
C CYS A 210 -4.85 -13.94 13.43
N TYR A 211 -4.28 -12.88 14.03
CA TYR A 211 -4.90 -12.10 15.09
C TYR A 211 -5.77 -10.96 14.57
N CYS A 212 -5.98 -10.82 13.25
CA CYS A 212 -6.65 -9.64 12.69
C CYS A 212 -8.04 -9.43 13.30
N ARG A 213 -8.86 -10.48 13.39
CA ARG A 213 -10.22 -10.41 13.91
C ARG A 213 -10.23 -9.97 15.38
N ASP A 214 -9.37 -10.57 16.20
CA ASP A 214 -9.26 -10.20 17.62
C ASP A 214 -8.76 -8.77 17.79
N ASN A 215 -7.79 -8.33 16.98
CA ASN A 215 -7.29 -6.98 17.05
C ASN A 215 -8.35 -5.96 16.65
N TYR A 216 -9.08 -6.20 15.56
CA TYR A 216 -10.21 -5.36 15.16
C TYR A 216 -11.31 -5.29 16.23
N LEU A 217 -11.63 -6.42 16.87
CA LEU A 217 -12.69 -6.50 17.88
C LEU A 217 -12.30 -5.91 19.24
N ARG A 218 -11.04 -6.07 19.65
CA ARG A 218 -10.62 -5.85 21.06
C ARG A 218 -9.61 -4.74 21.25
N GLN A 219 -8.88 -4.34 20.21
CA GLN A 219 -7.81 -3.33 20.31
C GLN A 219 -8.16 -2.01 19.65
N LEU A 220 -9.04 -2.02 18.63
CA LEU A 220 -9.44 -0.79 17.94
C LEU A 220 -10.69 -0.20 18.55
N ILE A 221 -10.67 1.11 18.78
CA ILE A 221 -11.83 1.89 19.20
C ILE A 221 -12.67 2.29 17.98
N ILE A 222 -13.93 2.67 18.20
CA ILE A 222 -14.86 3.08 17.12
C ILE A 222 -14.28 4.17 16.19
N PRO A 223 -13.63 5.25 16.69
CA PRO A 223 -12.98 6.23 15.81
C PRO A 223 -11.95 5.63 14.86
N GLU A 224 -11.20 4.63 15.31
CA GLU A 224 -10.18 3.96 14.50
C GLU A 224 -10.80 3.00 13.48
N LEU A 225 -11.87 2.28 13.87
CA LEU A 225 -12.66 1.50 12.90
C LEU A 225 -13.30 2.40 11.84
N ASN A 226 -13.82 3.56 12.23
CA ASN A 226 -14.32 4.56 11.29
C ASN A 226 -13.22 5.03 10.34
N ARG A 227 -12.02 5.35 10.86
CA ARG A 227 -10.86 5.77 10.04
C ARG A 227 -10.49 4.72 8.97
N LEU A 228 -10.60 3.44 9.32
CA LEU A 228 -10.19 2.33 8.46
C LEU A 228 -11.24 1.95 7.41
N PHE A 229 -12.52 1.94 7.79
CA PHE A 229 -13.60 1.37 6.98
C PHE A 229 -14.57 2.39 6.35
N LEU A 230 -14.54 3.65 6.77
CA LEU A 230 -15.41 4.75 6.30
C LEU A 230 -14.59 5.94 5.73
#